data_AF-Q9ALG6-F1
#
_entry.id   AF-Q9ALG6-F1
#
_cell.length_a   1.000
_cell.length_b   1.000
_cell.length_c   1.000
_cell.angle_alpha   90.00
_cell.angle_beta   90.00
_cell.angle_gamma   90.00
#
_symmetry.space_group_name_H-M   'P 1'
#
loop_
_entity.id
_entity.type
_entity.pdbx_description
1 polymer ?
#
loop_
_entity_poly.entity_id
_entity_poly.type
_entity_poly.pdbx_seq_one_letter_code
_entity_poly.pdbx_strand_id
1 'polypeptide(L)'
;IIGRYCDQPKMFPGVAHFHTVRVNQPSGKYYTSKFLLELCELWEKHGSGLTNMHGSTGDIVFLGTTTDHLEPLFYDLTHELNQDLGGSGSNLRTPSACLGKSRCQFACYDSQEACFQMTNE
;
A
#
# COMPACT_ATOMS: atom_id res chain seq x y z
N ILE A 1 -8.55 0.38 3.91
CA ILE A 1 -9.11 1.27 2.84
C ILE A 1 -9.69 2.51 3.50
N ILE A 2 -9.53 3.70 2.91
CA ILE A 2 -10.09 4.96 3.41
C ILE A 2 -11.04 5.56 2.36
N GLY A 3 -12.33 5.56 2.65
CA GLY A 3 -13.34 6.15 1.77
C GLY A 3 -13.24 7.67 1.71
N ARG A 4 -13.28 8.22 0.51
CA ARG A 4 -13.37 9.66 0.23
C ARG A 4 -14.32 9.92 -0.94
N TYR A 5 -15.07 11.01 -0.81
CA TYR A 5 -16.02 11.51 -1.81
C TYR A 5 -15.79 13.00 -1.99
N CYS A 6 -15.82 13.50 -3.23
CA CYS A 6 -15.78 14.95 -3.47
C CYS A 6 -17.12 15.59 -3.12
N ASP A 7 -17.10 16.84 -2.67
CA ASP A 7 -18.30 17.62 -2.32
C ASP A 7 -19.04 18.21 -3.54
N GLN A 8 -18.43 18.15 -4.73
CA GLN A 8 -18.98 18.66 -5.99
C GLN A 8 -19.01 17.59 -7.11
N PRO A 9 -19.73 16.47 -6.92
CA PRO A 9 -19.69 15.32 -7.84
C PRO A 9 -20.24 15.62 -9.24
N LYS A 10 -21.10 16.64 -9.39
CA LYS A 10 -21.58 17.08 -10.72
C LYS A 10 -20.52 17.84 -11.50
N MET A 11 -19.66 18.61 -10.82
CA MET A 11 -18.56 19.35 -11.47
C MET A 11 -17.35 18.44 -11.72
N PHE A 12 -17.10 17.48 -10.81
CA PHE A 12 -15.95 16.58 -10.88
C PHE A 12 -16.37 15.11 -10.78
N PRO A 13 -17.10 14.58 -11.77
CA PRO A 13 -17.65 13.22 -11.70
C PRO A 13 -16.57 12.13 -11.61
N GLY A 14 -15.39 12.36 -12.19
CA GLY A 14 -14.27 11.39 -12.16
C GLY A 14 -13.66 11.14 -10.78
N VAL A 15 -13.97 11.98 -9.78
CA VAL A 15 -13.51 11.82 -8.38
C VAL A 15 -14.68 11.82 -7.40
N ALA A 16 -15.90 11.55 -7.89
CA ALA A 16 -17.08 11.40 -7.04
C ALA A 16 -16.82 10.35 -5.94
N HIS A 17 -16.20 9.22 -6.31
CA HIS A 17 -15.54 8.29 -5.39
C HIS A 17 -14.04 8.36 -5.65
N PHE A 18 -13.24 8.52 -4.59
CA PHE A 18 -11.79 8.61 -4.72
C PHE A 18 -11.10 7.96 -3.52
N HIS A 19 -11.36 6.67 -3.35
CA HIS A 19 -10.93 5.91 -2.18
C HIS A 19 -9.42 5.66 -2.19
N THR A 20 -8.81 5.68 -1.01
CA THR A 20 -7.41 5.34 -0.82
C THR A 20 -7.27 3.89 -0.38
N VAL A 21 -6.44 3.12 -1.07
CA VAL A 21 -6.09 1.75 -0.69
C VAL A 21 -4.66 1.75 -0.14
N ARG A 22 -4.50 1.18 1.06
CA ARG A 22 -3.19 1.01 1.70
C ARG A 22 -2.73 -0.40 1.40
N VAL A 23 -1.55 -0.56 0.82
CA VAL A 23 -0.93 -1.83 0.48
C VAL A 23 0.30 -2.01 1.37
N ASN A 24 0.43 -3.17 1.98
CA ASN A 24 1.53 -3.47 2.89
C ASN A 24 2.86 -3.42 2.12
N GLN A 25 3.88 -2.78 2.70
CA GLN A 25 5.19 -2.65 2.09
C GLN A 25 6.19 -3.68 2.63
N PRO A 26 7.16 -4.15 1.83
CA PRO A 26 8.28 -4.92 2.38
C PRO A 26 9.07 -4.09 3.40
N SER A 27 9.53 -4.74 4.48
CA SER A 27 10.39 -4.15 5.49
C SER A 27 11.60 -3.44 4.84
N GLY A 28 11.89 -2.21 5.27
CA GLY A 28 12.97 -1.41 4.68
C GLY A 28 12.71 -0.83 3.28
N LYS A 29 11.53 -1.09 2.67
CA LYS A 29 11.11 -0.52 1.37
C LYS A 29 12.08 -0.83 0.22
N TYR A 30 12.64 -2.03 0.21
CA TYR A 30 13.44 -2.54 -0.91
C TYR A 30 12.53 -3.18 -1.96
N TYR A 31 12.77 -2.86 -3.23
CA TYR A 31 11.96 -3.34 -4.34
C TYR A 31 12.81 -3.81 -5.50
N THR A 32 12.24 -4.70 -6.31
CA THR A 32 12.69 -4.97 -7.67
C THR A 32 11.85 -4.14 -8.65
N SER A 33 12.41 -3.80 -9.81
CA SER A 33 11.66 -3.11 -10.86
C SER A 33 10.47 -3.94 -11.34
N LYS A 34 10.63 -5.27 -11.43
CA LYS A 34 9.56 -6.20 -11.77
C LYS A 34 8.33 -6.03 -10.87
N PHE A 35 8.51 -6.09 -9.55
CA PHE A 35 7.40 -5.94 -8.61
C PHE A 35 6.73 -4.56 -8.70
N LEU A 36 7.51 -3.49 -8.88
CA LEU A 36 6.93 -2.15 -9.02
C LEU A 36 6.15 -1.98 -10.32
N LEU A 37 6.61 -2.58 -11.43
CA LEU A 37 5.90 -2.59 -12.70
C LEU A 37 4.58 -3.35 -12.58
N GLU A 38 4.60 -4.53 -11.95
CA GLU A 38 3.39 -5.32 -11.69
C GLU A 38 2.37 -4.57 -10.81
N LEU A 39 2.83 -3.85 -9.77
CA LEU A 39 1.97 -2.96 -8.97
C LEU A 39 1.40 -1.79 -9.79
N CYS A 40 2.18 -1.20 -10.69
CA CYS A 40 1.71 -0.14 -11.56
C CYS A 40 0.65 -0.65 -12.54
N GLU A 41 0.86 -1.81 -13.17
CA GLU A 41 -0.12 -2.45 -14.06
C GLU A 41 -1.43 -2.77 -13.33
N LEU A 42 -1.34 -3.31 -12.11
CA LEU A 42 -2.48 -3.54 -11.25
C LEU A 42 -3.25 -2.26 -10.93
N TRP A 43 -2.53 -1.18 -10.60
CA TRP A 43 -3.16 0.09 -10.22
C TRP A 43 -3.73 0.85 -11.41
N GLU A 44 -3.12 0.77 -12.58
CA GLU A 44 -3.66 1.31 -13.83
C GLU A 44 -4.98 0.62 -14.19
N LYS A 45 -5.10 -0.70 -13.94
CA LYS A 45 -6.32 -1.48 -14.21
C LYS A 45 -7.49 -1.09 -13.31
N HIS A 46 -7.22 -0.76 -12.05
CA HIS A 46 -8.27 -0.64 -11.01
C HIS A 46 -8.39 0.73 -10.37
N GLY A 47 -7.55 1.69 -10.72
CA GLY A 47 -7.42 2.95 -9.99
C GLY A 47 -7.09 4.14 -10.88
N SER A 48 -6.65 5.20 -10.22
CA SER A 48 -6.35 6.49 -10.86
C SER A 48 -4.96 6.58 -11.50
N GLY A 49 -4.09 5.59 -11.29
CA GLY A 49 -2.66 5.66 -11.61
C GLY A 49 -1.83 6.53 -10.64
N LEU A 50 -2.46 7.25 -9.69
CA LEU A 50 -1.77 8.10 -8.72
C LEU A 50 -1.38 7.33 -7.46
N THR A 51 -0.16 7.57 -6.95
CA THR A 51 0.33 6.90 -5.74
C THR A 51 1.04 7.86 -4.78
N ASN A 52 1.13 7.48 -3.50
CA ASN A 52 2.17 7.98 -2.61
C ASN A 52 3.14 6.83 -2.30
N MET A 53 4.42 7.08 -2.52
CA MET A 53 5.53 6.16 -2.22
C MET A 53 6.42 6.80 -1.16
N HIS A 54 6.06 6.77 0.13
CA HIS A 54 5.04 5.95 0.81
C HIS A 54 4.13 6.81 1.69
N GLY A 55 3.09 6.21 2.28
CA GLY A 55 2.40 6.81 3.42
C GLY A 55 3.32 6.91 4.64
N SER A 56 3.08 7.88 5.52
CA SER A 56 3.97 8.16 6.67
C SER A 56 4.16 6.98 7.61
N THR A 57 3.15 6.11 7.75
CA THR A 57 3.26 4.87 8.54
C THR A 57 4.20 3.85 7.88
N GLY A 58 4.18 3.78 6.54
CA GLY A 58 4.99 2.83 5.77
C GLY A 58 4.34 2.36 4.48
N ASP A 59 3.01 2.34 4.42
CA ASP A 59 2.22 1.70 3.36
C ASP A 59 2.55 2.24 1.96
N ILE A 60 2.48 1.39 0.95
CA ILE A 60 2.27 1.85 -0.43
C ILE A 60 0.84 2.38 -0.50
N VAL A 61 0.65 3.55 -1.11
CA VAL A 61 -0.66 4.20 -1.17
C VAL A 61 -1.12 4.28 -2.62
N PHE A 62 -2.19 3.57 -2.91
CA PHE A 62 -2.97 3.68 -4.14
C PHE A 62 -4.04 4.75 -3.93
N LEU A 63 -3.91 5.87 -4.64
CA LEU A 63 -4.66 7.10 -4.37
C LEU A 63 -5.79 7.31 -5.37
N GLY A 64 -6.96 6.77 -5.05
CA GLY A 64 -8.18 7.04 -5.82
C GLY A 64 -8.63 5.86 -6.65
N THR A 65 -9.70 5.22 -6.19
CA THR A 65 -10.50 4.25 -6.94
C THR A 65 -11.97 4.37 -6.50
N THR A 66 -12.86 3.65 -7.15
CA THR A 66 -14.29 3.57 -6.82
C THR A 66 -14.60 2.32 -6.01
N THR A 67 -15.79 2.24 -5.41
CA THR A 67 -16.19 1.12 -4.55
C THR A 67 -16.16 -0.21 -5.28
N ASP A 68 -16.64 -0.24 -6.53
CA ASP A 68 -16.80 -1.48 -7.32
C ASP A 68 -15.47 -2.12 -7.72
N HIS A 69 -14.37 -1.35 -7.68
CA HIS A 69 -13.03 -1.84 -7.97
C HIS A 69 -12.28 -2.35 -6.74
N LEU A 70 -12.80 -2.17 -5.51
CA LEU A 70 -12.08 -2.54 -4.29
C LEU A 70 -11.84 -4.06 -4.18
N GLU A 71 -12.88 -4.87 -4.36
CA GLU A 71 -12.76 -6.34 -4.29
C GLU A 71 -11.98 -6.91 -5.48
N PRO A 72 -12.21 -6.49 -6.75
CA PRO A 72 -11.36 -6.92 -7.88
C PRO A 72 -9.88 -6.57 -7.71
N LEU A 73 -9.59 -5.38 -7.21
CA LEU A 73 -8.22 -4.97 -6.88
C LEU A 73 -7.61 -5.87 -5.81
N PHE A 74 -8.35 -6.16 -4.73
CA PHE A 74 -7.86 -6.99 -3.63
C PHE A 74 -7.65 -8.44 -4.06
N TYR A 75 -8.53 -8.98 -4.91
CA TYR A 75 -8.37 -10.30 -5.49
C TYR A 75 -7.08 -10.39 -6.31
N ASP A 76 -6.89 -9.48 -7.28
CA ASP A 76 -5.69 -9.49 -8.12
C ASP A 76 -4.41 -9.23 -7.29
N LEU A 77 -4.45 -8.33 -6.30
CA LEU A 77 -3.33 -8.06 -5.40
C LEU A 77 -2.87 -9.32 -4.64
N THR A 78 -3.82 -10.11 -4.14
CA THR A 78 -3.53 -11.32 -3.35
C THR A 78 -3.19 -12.52 -4.21
N HIS A 79 -3.91 -12.75 -5.32
CA HIS A 79 -3.77 -13.95 -6.15
C HIS A 79 -2.63 -13.85 -7.17
N GLU A 80 -2.38 -12.66 -7.71
CA GLU A 80 -1.35 -12.46 -8.74
C GLU A 80 -0.02 -11.98 -8.15
N LEU A 81 -0.06 -11.10 -7.12
CA LEU A 81 1.15 -10.47 -6.57
C LEU A 81 1.56 -10.99 -5.19
N ASN A 82 0.78 -11.90 -4.59
CA ASN A 82 1.00 -12.41 -3.23
C ASN A 82 1.28 -11.27 -2.23
N GLN A 83 0.46 -10.22 -2.31
CA GLN A 83 0.57 -9.02 -1.49
C GLN A 83 -0.74 -8.75 -0.75
N ASP A 84 -0.66 -8.07 0.39
CA ASP A 84 -1.81 -7.80 1.25
C ASP A 84 -2.02 -6.29 1.50
N LEU A 85 -3.16 -5.95 2.08
CA LEU A 85 -3.53 -4.61 2.50
C LEU A 85 -2.79 -4.19 3.78
N GLY A 86 -2.61 -2.89 3.91
CA GLY A 86 -2.13 -2.26 5.13
C GLY A 86 -3.27 -1.89 6.10
N GLY A 87 -2.89 -1.51 7.33
CA GLY A 87 -3.83 -1.22 8.41
C GLY A 87 -4.46 0.18 8.40
N SER A 88 -5.74 0.27 8.77
CA SER A 88 -6.45 1.52 9.07
C SER A 88 -7.59 1.32 10.07
N GLY A 89 -7.90 2.34 10.89
CA GLY A 89 -8.93 2.26 11.93
C GLY A 89 -8.36 2.00 13.33
N SER A 90 -9.18 1.56 14.27
CA SER A 90 -8.74 1.24 15.64
C SER A 90 -8.14 -0.17 15.71
N ASN A 91 -6.96 -0.35 15.11
CA ASN A 91 -6.24 -1.61 14.99
C ASN A 91 -4.72 -1.42 15.08
N LEU A 92 -3.99 -2.54 15.10
CA LEU A 92 -2.57 -2.53 14.78
C LEU A 92 -2.40 -2.00 13.34
N ARG A 93 -1.53 -1.00 13.20
CA ARG A 93 -1.19 -0.42 11.90
C ARG A 93 0.03 -1.12 11.34
N THR A 94 0.23 -0.98 10.04
CA THR A 94 1.37 -1.52 9.31
C THR A 94 2.69 -1.17 10.01
N PRO A 95 3.41 -2.15 10.58
CA PRO A 95 4.72 -1.91 11.15
C PRO A 95 5.69 -1.39 10.09
N SER A 96 6.68 -0.60 10.51
CA SER A 96 7.78 -0.20 9.65
C SER A 96 9.09 -0.14 10.41
N ALA A 97 10.19 -0.33 9.67
CA ALA A 97 11.53 -0.35 10.23
C ALA A 97 12.47 0.53 9.41
N CYS A 98 13.55 0.98 10.08
CA CYS A 98 14.70 1.50 9.36
C CYS A 98 15.36 0.37 8.54
N LEU A 99 16.31 0.74 7.68
CA LEU A 99 17.01 -0.22 6.84
C LEU A 99 17.85 -1.25 7.63
N GLY A 100 18.13 -1.01 8.92
CA GLY A 100 18.75 -2.02 9.79
C GLY A 100 20.06 -2.59 9.24
N LYS A 101 20.25 -3.90 9.43
CA LYS A 101 21.47 -4.61 9.02
C LYS A 101 21.69 -4.67 7.51
N SER A 102 20.68 -4.36 6.68
CA SER A 102 20.83 -4.44 5.23
C SER A 102 21.87 -3.45 4.70
N ARG A 103 22.05 -2.30 5.36
CA ARG A 103 22.99 -1.26 4.92
C ARG A 103 23.42 -0.27 6.02
N CYS A 104 23.31 -0.63 7.29
CA CYS A 104 23.80 0.20 8.40
C CYS A 104 24.63 -0.63 9.38
N GLN A 105 25.90 -0.23 9.56
CA GLN A 105 26.83 -0.83 10.52
C GLN A 105 26.50 -0.54 11.99
N PHE A 106 25.53 0.36 12.25
CA PHE A 106 25.05 0.69 13.61
C PHE A 106 23.79 -0.08 14.01
N ALA A 107 23.33 -1.03 13.19
CA ALA A 107 22.15 -1.82 13.51
C ALA A 107 22.46 -2.86 14.60
N CYS A 108 21.90 -2.66 15.80
CA CYS A 108 22.11 -3.54 16.95
C CYS A 108 21.36 -4.89 16.86
N TYR A 109 20.33 -4.98 16.01
CA TYR A 109 19.55 -6.19 15.77
C TYR A 109 18.98 -6.17 14.35
N ASP A 110 18.35 -7.27 13.92
CA ASP A 110 17.70 -7.32 12.61
C ASP A 110 16.31 -6.64 12.67
N SER A 111 16.29 -5.33 12.42
CA SER A 111 15.05 -4.56 12.48
C SER A 111 14.06 -4.90 11.38
N GLN A 112 14.54 -5.34 10.21
CA GLN A 112 13.66 -5.70 9.10
C GLN A 112 12.99 -7.05 9.36
N GLU A 113 13.75 -8.02 9.86
CA GLU A 113 13.22 -9.33 10.24
C GLU A 113 12.20 -9.21 11.38
N ALA A 114 12.52 -8.47 12.44
CA ALA A 114 11.57 -8.24 13.53
C ALA A 114 10.28 -7.56 13.05
N CYS A 115 10.39 -6.58 12.15
CA CYS A 115 9.23 -5.92 11.54
C CYS A 115 8.39 -6.89 10.71
N PHE A 116 9.03 -7.75 9.91
CA PHE A 116 8.34 -8.73 9.09
C PHE A 116 7.64 -9.79 9.95
N GLN A 117 8.33 -10.38 10.92
CA GLN A 117 7.78 -11.41 11.79
C GLN A 117 6.58 -10.88 12.59
N MET A 118 6.70 -9.70 13.22
CA MET A 118 5.59 -9.10 13.96
C MET A 118 4.41 -8.66 13.08
N THR A 119 4.60 -8.55 11.77
CA THR A 119 3.49 -8.29 10.83
C THR A 119 2.74 -9.57 10.47
N ASN A 120 3.37 -10.74 10.60
CA ASN A 120 2.82 -12.04 10.23
C ASN A 120 2.44 -12.94 11.43
N GLU A 121 2.71 -12.48 12.65
CA GLU A 121 2.32 -13.15 13.90
C GLU A 121 0.81 -13.02 14.17
#